data_AF-A0A4Q5XAA2-F1
#
_entry.id   AF-A0A4Q5XAA2-F1
#
_cell.length_a   1.000
_cell.length_b   1.000
_cell.length_c   1.000
_cell.angle_alpha   90.00
_cell.angle_beta   90.00
_cell.angle_gamma   90.00
#
_symmetry.space_group_name_H-M   'P 1'
#
loop_
_entity.id
_entity.type
_entity.pdbx_description
1 polymer ?
#
loop_
_entity_poly.entity_id
_entity_poly.type
_entity_poly.pdbx_seq_one_letter_code
_entity_poly.pdbx_strand_id
1 'polypeptide(L)'
;MRVSRSALVAIVAIGCAEHQPRALPAREPFIALERDFQDFERWNEVDLSKRPAVAEAHTSGEPHEWVSHLPPPGSKVFPVGTIFVKTVKSSHAEATAPEATQARDDIFAMVKRGGGYNPKGAPGWEWFELRRREDDSLGIVWRGVNPPSGEGYGGDPLGGCNGCHQMASKNDYVHAAALAISER
;
A
#
# COMPACT_ATOMS: atom_id res chain seq x y z
N MET A 1 -16.18 18.31 81.26
CA MET A 1 -16.67 18.12 79.88
C MET A 1 -16.13 19.23 78.99
N ARG A 2 -15.14 18.93 78.13
CA ARG A 2 -14.76 19.74 76.96
C ARG A 2 -14.37 18.76 75.85
N VAL A 3 -14.99 18.90 74.69
CA VAL A 3 -14.96 17.95 73.57
C VAL A 3 -13.82 18.34 72.64
N SER A 4 -12.81 17.47 72.46
CA SER A 4 -11.79 17.62 71.42
C SER A 4 -12.36 17.21 70.07
N ARG A 5 -12.36 18.13 69.11
CA ARG A 5 -12.74 17.86 67.72
C ARG A 5 -11.50 17.41 66.95
N SER A 6 -11.42 16.11 66.65
CA SER A 6 -10.45 15.58 65.69
C SER A 6 -10.92 15.89 64.26
N ALA A 7 -10.14 16.65 63.51
CA ALA A 7 -10.37 16.86 62.09
C ALA A 7 -9.77 15.69 61.31
N LEU A 8 -10.63 14.90 60.65
CA LEU A 8 -10.21 13.87 59.70
C LEU A 8 -9.88 14.55 58.35
N VAL A 9 -8.63 14.48 57.93
CA VAL A 9 -8.22 14.88 56.57
C VAL A 9 -8.40 13.67 55.66
N ALA A 10 -9.42 13.71 54.80
CA ALA A 10 -9.63 12.71 53.76
C ALA A 10 -8.75 13.05 52.55
N ILE A 11 -7.72 12.24 52.30
CA ILE A 11 -6.89 12.32 51.10
C ILE A 11 -7.66 11.66 49.96
N VAL A 12 -8.18 12.48 49.03
CA VAL A 12 -8.76 11.99 47.78
C VAL A 12 -7.60 11.67 46.83
N ALA A 13 -7.28 10.40 46.69
CA ALA A 13 -6.41 9.93 45.62
C ALA A 13 -7.17 10.03 44.29
N ILE A 14 -6.92 11.10 43.53
CA ILE A 14 -7.35 11.22 42.14
C ILE A 14 -6.46 10.25 41.35
N GLY A 15 -6.93 9.03 41.17
CA GLY A 15 -6.32 8.07 40.28
C GLY A 15 -6.38 8.62 38.85
N CYS A 16 -5.21 8.88 38.26
CA CYS A 16 -5.09 9.06 36.83
C CYS A 16 -5.50 7.74 36.17
N ALA A 17 -6.75 7.64 35.75
CA ALA A 17 -7.16 6.59 34.82
C ALA A 17 -6.34 6.81 33.54
N GLU A 18 -5.41 5.90 33.25
CA GLU A 18 -4.69 5.87 31.98
C GLU A 18 -5.73 5.97 30.85
N HIS A 19 -5.58 7.00 30.02
CA HIS A 19 -6.40 7.19 28.85
C HIS A 19 -6.07 6.06 27.87
N GLN A 20 -6.76 4.94 27.98
CA GLN A 20 -6.76 3.88 26.98
C GLN A 20 -7.17 4.53 25.66
N PRO A 21 -6.28 4.65 24.66
CA PRO A 21 -6.66 5.17 23.36
C PRO A 21 -7.77 4.28 22.86
N ARG A 22 -8.96 4.84 22.63
CA ARG A 22 -10.05 4.10 21.99
C ARG A 22 -9.55 3.67 20.62
N ALA A 23 -9.17 2.40 20.49
CA ALA A 23 -8.83 1.80 19.21
C ALA A 23 -10.07 1.96 18.31
N LEU A 24 -9.95 2.79 17.28
CA LEU A 24 -10.98 2.86 16.26
C LEU A 24 -11.05 1.49 15.59
N PRO A 25 -12.27 0.97 15.28
CA PRO A 25 -12.38 -0.25 14.51
C PRO A 25 -11.61 -0.10 13.19
N ALA A 26 -11.02 -1.19 12.72
CA ALA A 26 -10.32 -1.21 11.44
C ALA A 26 -11.24 -0.63 10.35
N ARG A 27 -10.74 0.35 9.60
CA ARG A 27 -11.49 0.97 8.51
C ARG A 27 -11.57 -0.02 7.34
N GLU A 28 -12.55 -0.91 7.36
CA GLU A 28 -12.90 -1.73 6.21
C GLU A 28 -14.18 -1.23 5.54
N PRO A 29 -14.16 -0.94 4.23
CA PRO A 29 -13.01 -0.94 3.33
C PRO A 29 -12.14 0.34 3.48
N PHE A 30 -10.86 0.24 3.16
CA PHE A 30 -10.00 1.40 2.91
C PHE A 30 -10.06 1.78 1.43
N ILE A 31 -10.61 2.97 1.14
CA ILE A 31 -10.67 3.51 -0.22
C ILE A 31 -9.54 4.51 -0.39
N ALA A 32 -8.50 4.15 -1.14
CA ALA A 32 -7.39 5.04 -1.44
C ALA A 32 -7.85 6.22 -2.29
N LEU A 33 -7.30 7.40 -2.04
CA LEU A 33 -7.48 8.62 -2.82
C LEU A 33 -6.10 9.15 -3.23
N GLU A 34 -6.05 10.12 -4.14
CA GLU A 34 -4.77 10.65 -4.65
C GLU A 34 -3.84 11.12 -3.54
N ARG A 35 -4.40 11.77 -2.51
CA ARG A 35 -3.64 12.22 -1.33
C ARG A 35 -2.89 11.10 -0.60
N ASP A 36 -3.36 9.86 -0.71
CA ASP A 36 -2.78 8.72 0.01
C ASP A 36 -1.52 8.18 -0.70
N PHE A 37 -1.24 8.63 -1.93
CA PHE A 37 -0.03 8.28 -2.68
C PHE A 37 1.03 9.38 -2.68
N GLN A 38 0.69 10.59 -2.23
CA GLN A 38 1.64 11.71 -2.28
C GLN A 38 2.84 11.41 -1.38
N ASP A 39 4.01 11.88 -1.80
CA ASP A 39 5.28 11.74 -1.08
C ASP A 39 5.67 10.28 -0.75
N PHE A 40 5.24 9.30 -1.56
CA PHE A 40 5.53 7.88 -1.31
C PHE A 40 7.03 7.57 -1.27
N GLU A 41 7.86 8.38 -1.92
CA GLU A 41 9.32 8.23 -1.89
C GLU A 41 9.90 8.44 -0.49
N ARG A 42 9.13 9.02 0.44
CA ARG A 42 9.50 9.18 1.85
C ARG A 42 9.12 7.98 2.72
N TRP A 43 8.43 6.99 2.18
CA TRP A 43 8.02 5.79 2.90
C TRP A 43 9.18 4.79 3.02
N ASN A 44 8.89 3.60 3.55
CA ASN A 44 9.89 2.56 3.66
C ASN A 44 10.19 1.98 2.27
N GLU A 45 11.41 2.16 1.77
CA GLU A 45 11.86 1.50 0.54
C GLU A 45 12.00 0.00 0.79
N VAL A 46 11.53 -0.79 -0.17
CA VAL A 46 11.57 -2.25 -0.14
C VAL A 46 12.87 -2.71 -0.78
N ASP A 47 13.63 -3.58 -0.11
CA ASP A 47 14.82 -4.19 -0.71
C ASP A 47 14.42 -5.20 -1.80
N LEU A 48 14.72 -4.85 -3.05
CA LEU A 48 14.37 -5.64 -4.24
C LEU A 48 15.48 -6.59 -4.68
N SER A 49 16.64 -6.58 -4.01
CA SER A 49 17.81 -7.39 -4.38
C SER A 49 17.56 -8.90 -4.34
N LYS A 50 16.54 -9.34 -3.59
CA LYS A 50 16.18 -10.76 -3.39
C LYS A 50 14.88 -11.16 -4.08
N ARG A 51 14.39 -10.41 -5.06
CA ARG A 51 13.17 -10.79 -5.80
C ARG A 51 13.38 -12.13 -6.52
N PRO A 52 12.46 -13.11 -6.37
CA PRO A 52 12.47 -14.27 -7.24
C PRO A 52 12.30 -13.81 -8.70
N ALA A 53 13.09 -14.37 -9.61
CA ALA A 53 12.99 -14.07 -11.03
C ALA A 53 11.68 -14.65 -11.56
N VAL A 54 10.60 -13.87 -11.54
CA VAL A 54 9.32 -14.29 -12.13
C VAL A 54 8.83 -13.21 -13.08
N ALA A 55 8.92 -13.56 -14.37
CA ALA A 55 8.26 -13.01 -15.55
C ALA A 55 8.08 -11.48 -15.64
N GLU A 56 9.05 -10.83 -16.29
CA GLU A 56 8.95 -9.99 -17.52
C GLU A 56 7.75 -9.04 -17.76
N ALA A 57 6.82 -8.82 -16.83
CA ALA A 57 5.74 -7.83 -16.98
C ALA A 57 6.12 -6.42 -16.48
N HIS A 58 7.41 -6.22 -16.17
CA HIS A 58 7.91 -4.92 -15.75
C HIS A 58 8.76 -4.36 -16.87
N THR A 59 8.37 -3.17 -17.32
CA THR A 59 9.06 -2.38 -18.33
C THR A 59 10.58 -2.37 -18.11
N SER A 60 11.34 -2.29 -19.20
CA SER A 60 12.79 -2.20 -19.13
C SER A 60 13.19 -0.98 -18.30
N GLY A 61 13.84 -1.18 -17.15
CA GLY A 61 14.27 -0.10 -16.25
C GLY A 61 14.69 -0.59 -14.88
N GLU A 62 15.27 0.29 -14.07
CA GLU A 62 15.58 0.04 -12.66
C GLU A 62 14.30 0.24 -11.81
N PRO A 63 13.73 -0.81 -11.19
CA PRO A 63 12.54 -0.68 -10.39
C PRO A 63 12.86 -0.23 -8.97
N HIS A 64 12.06 0.66 -8.42
CA HIS A 64 12.01 0.99 -7.00
C HIS A 64 10.63 0.69 -6.44
N GLU A 65 10.54 0.32 -5.16
CA GLU A 65 9.27 0.01 -4.50
C GLU A 65 9.27 0.54 -3.07
N TRP A 66 8.15 1.11 -2.63
CA TRP A 66 7.96 1.70 -1.32
C TRP A 66 6.68 1.18 -0.67
N VAL A 67 6.67 1.07 0.66
CA VAL A 67 5.51 0.62 1.45
C VAL A 67 5.14 1.61 2.55
N SER A 68 3.86 1.98 2.62
CA SER A 68 3.35 2.99 3.56
C SER A 68 3.55 2.60 5.01
N HIS A 69 3.37 1.33 5.35
CA HIS A 69 3.68 0.78 6.66
C HIS A 69 3.97 -0.73 6.59
N LEU A 70 4.91 -1.16 7.43
CA LEU A 70 5.24 -2.58 7.56
C LEU A 70 4.14 -3.33 8.33
N PRO A 71 3.90 -4.61 8.01
CA PRO A 71 2.99 -5.43 8.82
C PRO A 71 3.58 -5.62 10.23
N PRO A 72 2.75 -5.68 11.29
CA PRO A 72 3.22 -6.05 12.62
C PRO A 72 3.94 -7.41 12.62
N PRO A 73 4.94 -7.63 13.49
CA PRO A 73 5.59 -8.93 13.61
C PRO A 73 4.58 -10.06 13.82
N GLY A 74 4.74 -11.17 13.11
CA GLY A 74 3.82 -12.31 13.19
C GLY A 74 2.56 -12.20 12.34
N SER A 75 2.38 -11.11 11.59
CA SER A 75 1.22 -10.97 10.69
C SER A 75 1.20 -12.05 9.63
N LYS A 76 0.01 -12.55 9.31
CA LYS A 76 -0.24 -13.53 8.23
C LYS A 76 -0.85 -12.91 6.97
N VAL A 77 -1.15 -11.61 7.02
CA VAL A 77 -1.69 -10.77 5.95
C VAL A 77 -1.19 -9.34 6.14
N PHE A 78 -1.13 -8.55 5.06
CA PHE A 78 -0.89 -7.11 5.20
C PHE A 78 -2.14 -6.43 5.78
N PRO A 79 -1.98 -5.45 6.70
CA PRO A 79 -3.13 -4.72 7.25
C PRO A 79 -3.89 -3.95 6.17
N VAL A 80 -5.21 -3.84 6.31
CA VAL A 80 -6.02 -2.95 5.46
C VAL A 80 -5.50 -1.52 5.56
N GLY A 81 -5.33 -0.87 4.42
CA GLY A 81 -4.65 0.43 4.29
C GLY A 81 -3.18 0.35 3.89
N THR A 82 -2.57 -0.85 3.84
CA THR A 82 -1.22 -0.99 3.29
C THR A 82 -1.20 -0.55 1.83
N ILE A 83 -0.25 0.30 1.46
CA ILE A 83 -0.03 0.78 0.10
C ILE A 83 1.39 0.42 -0.29
N PHE A 84 1.53 -0.20 -1.46
CA PHE A 84 2.79 -0.32 -2.16
C PHE A 84 2.76 0.59 -3.38
N VAL A 85 3.82 1.37 -3.58
CA VAL A 85 4.06 2.12 -4.82
C VAL A 85 5.32 1.59 -5.45
N LYS A 86 5.28 1.36 -6.76
CA LYS A 86 6.40 0.93 -7.57
C LYS A 86 6.62 1.93 -8.69
N THR A 87 7.87 2.32 -8.90
CA THR A 87 8.28 3.08 -10.08
C THR A 87 9.18 2.25 -10.95
N VAL A 88 9.08 2.41 -12.27
CA VAL A 88 10.04 1.90 -13.24
C VAL A 88 10.39 3.02 -14.20
N LYS A 89 11.67 3.31 -14.40
CA LYS A 89 12.10 4.24 -15.45
C LYS A 89 11.82 3.59 -16.80
N SER A 90 10.76 4.01 -17.50
CA SER A 90 10.44 3.44 -18.80
C SER A 90 11.12 4.22 -19.93
N SER A 91 11.63 3.49 -20.92
CA SER A 91 12.05 4.05 -22.20
C SER A 91 10.92 4.07 -23.23
N HIS A 92 9.69 3.73 -22.82
CA HIS A 92 8.55 3.64 -23.72
C HIS A 92 7.95 5.03 -23.92
N ALA A 93 8.11 5.58 -25.13
CA ALA A 93 7.27 6.67 -25.58
C ALA A 93 5.83 6.14 -25.73
N GLU A 94 4.84 6.80 -25.10
CA GLU A 94 3.42 6.52 -25.36
C GLU A 94 3.15 6.63 -26.86
N ALA A 95 2.58 5.58 -27.46
CA ALA A 95 2.35 5.50 -28.92
C ALA A 95 1.29 6.50 -29.44
N THR A 96 0.65 7.28 -28.56
CA THR A 96 -0.46 8.19 -28.89
C THR A 96 -0.29 9.61 -28.37
N ALA A 97 0.82 9.94 -27.70
CA ALA A 97 1.07 11.31 -27.25
C ALA A 97 1.80 12.11 -28.35
N PRO A 98 1.19 13.18 -28.91
CA PRO A 98 1.86 14.07 -29.85
C PRO A 98 2.77 15.03 -29.08
N GLU A 99 3.78 14.50 -28.41
CA GLU A 99 5.02 15.18 -28.00
C GLU A 99 5.94 14.13 -27.34
N ALA A 100 6.75 13.49 -28.18
CA ALA A 100 7.84 12.65 -27.73
C ALA A 100 8.98 13.53 -27.20
N THR A 101 9.03 13.81 -25.90
CA THR A 101 10.28 14.16 -25.19
C THR A 101 10.04 14.23 -23.67
N GLN A 102 10.20 13.11 -22.97
CA GLN A 102 10.82 12.99 -21.64
C GLN A 102 10.65 11.54 -21.18
N ALA A 103 11.72 10.93 -20.65
CA ALA A 103 11.58 9.69 -19.90
C ALA A 103 10.61 9.97 -18.74
N ARG A 104 9.48 9.28 -18.70
CA ARG A 104 8.53 9.34 -17.61
C ARG A 104 8.66 8.05 -16.81
N ASP A 105 8.61 8.15 -15.49
CA ASP A 105 8.53 6.96 -14.65
C ASP A 105 7.13 6.36 -14.81
N ASP A 106 7.06 5.06 -15.11
CA ASP A 106 5.82 4.32 -14.94
C ASP A 106 5.59 4.14 -13.43
N ILE A 107 4.45 4.60 -12.93
CA ILE A 107 4.14 4.54 -11.49
C ILE A 107 2.90 3.67 -11.29
N PHE A 108 3.07 2.58 -10.57
CA PHE A 108 2.00 1.64 -10.25
C PHE A 108 1.84 1.51 -8.75
N ALA A 109 0.64 1.22 -8.28
CA ALA A 109 0.41 0.95 -6.88
C ALA A 109 -0.53 -0.23 -6.65
N MET A 110 -0.40 -0.85 -5.48
CA MET A 110 -1.37 -1.80 -4.97
C MET A 110 -1.76 -1.43 -3.54
N VAL A 111 -3.06 -1.51 -3.25
CA VAL A 111 -3.64 -1.12 -1.95
C VAL A 111 -4.42 -2.26 -1.34
N LYS A 112 -4.15 -2.56 -0.06
CA LYS A 112 -4.96 -3.49 0.73
C LYS A 112 -6.27 -2.80 1.12
N ARG A 113 -7.26 -2.83 0.23
CA ARG A 113 -8.61 -2.27 0.42
C ARG A 113 -9.43 -3.01 1.46
N GLY A 114 -9.29 -4.34 1.54
CA GLY A 114 -10.16 -5.19 2.39
C GLY A 114 -11.61 -5.25 1.90
N GLY A 115 -12.55 -5.53 2.81
CA GLY A 115 -14.00 -5.49 2.50
C GLY A 115 -14.45 -6.43 1.37
N GLY A 116 -13.80 -7.58 1.21
CA GLY A 116 -14.15 -8.59 0.19
C GLY A 116 -13.82 -8.21 -1.26
N TYR A 117 -13.01 -7.17 -1.49
CA TYR A 117 -12.62 -6.75 -2.84
C TYR A 117 -11.78 -7.82 -3.55
N ASN A 118 -11.82 -7.84 -4.89
CA ASN A 118 -11.03 -8.74 -5.73
C ASN A 118 -11.04 -10.24 -5.31
N PRO A 119 -12.23 -10.84 -5.05
CA PRO A 119 -12.31 -12.16 -4.42
C PRO A 119 -11.85 -13.32 -5.32
N LYS A 120 -11.78 -13.10 -6.64
CA LYS A 120 -11.36 -14.09 -7.64
C LYS A 120 -9.93 -13.90 -8.13
N GLY A 121 -9.28 -12.81 -7.71
CA GLY A 121 -7.90 -12.46 -8.04
C GLY A 121 -7.07 -12.44 -6.77
N ALA A 122 -6.60 -11.27 -6.36
CA ALA A 122 -5.91 -11.05 -5.10
C ALA A 122 -6.88 -10.51 -4.01
N PRO A 123 -7.52 -11.37 -3.19
CA PRO A 123 -8.42 -10.97 -2.13
C PRO A 123 -7.96 -9.76 -1.30
N GLY A 124 -8.81 -8.73 -1.31
CA GLY A 124 -8.63 -7.49 -0.59
C GLY A 124 -7.68 -6.49 -1.25
N TRP A 125 -7.12 -6.77 -2.43
CA TRP A 125 -6.19 -5.89 -3.13
C TRP A 125 -6.81 -5.20 -4.34
N GLU A 126 -6.55 -3.91 -4.46
CA GLU A 126 -6.88 -3.06 -5.62
C GLU A 126 -5.58 -2.56 -6.27
N TRP A 127 -5.57 -2.47 -7.60
CA TRP A 127 -4.43 -2.03 -8.41
C TRP A 127 -4.66 -0.64 -8.96
N PHE A 128 -3.57 0.09 -9.20
CA PHE A 128 -3.59 1.47 -9.66
C PHE A 128 -2.47 1.72 -10.65
N GLU A 129 -2.75 2.57 -11.63
CA GLU A 129 -1.74 3.33 -12.34
C GLU A 129 -1.83 4.79 -11.92
N LEU A 130 -0.67 5.37 -11.67
CA LEU A 130 -0.50 6.74 -11.22
C LEU A 130 0.35 7.50 -12.25
N ARG A 131 0.15 8.81 -12.31
CA ARG A 131 0.93 9.69 -13.17
C ARG A 131 1.24 10.99 -12.45
N ARG A 132 2.49 11.43 -12.52
CA ARG A 132 2.87 12.78 -12.09
C ARG A 132 2.23 13.80 -13.02
N ARG A 133 1.65 14.83 -12.43
CA ARG A 133 1.17 16.03 -13.12
C ARG A 133 2.30 17.06 -13.24
N GLU A 134 2.01 18.17 -13.91
CA GLU A 134 2.97 19.27 -14.08
C GLU A 134 3.40 19.92 -12.76
N ASP A 135 2.55 19.84 -11.71
CA ASP A 135 2.84 20.33 -10.37
C ASP A 135 3.49 19.28 -9.45
N ASP A 136 4.04 18.21 -10.05
CA ASP A 136 4.60 17.01 -9.40
C ASP A 136 3.61 16.18 -8.55
N SER A 137 2.34 16.59 -8.42
CA SER A 137 1.35 15.79 -7.72
C SER A 137 1.01 14.51 -8.48
N LEU A 138 0.70 13.44 -7.75
CA LEU A 138 0.24 12.19 -8.35
C LEU A 138 -1.25 12.20 -8.59
N GLY A 139 -1.65 11.92 -9.83
CA GLY A 139 -3.01 11.63 -10.23
C GLY A 139 -3.24 10.14 -10.47
N ILE A 140 -4.45 9.66 -10.20
CA ILE A 140 -4.85 8.28 -10.58
C ILE A 140 -5.24 8.28 -12.05
N VAL A 141 -4.56 7.46 -12.85
CA VAL A 141 -4.94 7.21 -14.24
C VAL A 141 -6.09 6.20 -14.28
N TRP A 142 -5.91 5.06 -13.62
CA TRP A 142 -6.96 4.08 -13.42
C TRP A 142 -6.77 3.35 -12.08
N ARG A 143 -7.85 2.68 -11.65
CA ARG A 143 -7.84 1.77 -10.50
C ARG A 143 -8.80 0.60 -10.73
N GLY A 144 -8.53 -0.55 -10.13
CA GLY A 144 -9.46 -1.66 -10.18
C GLY A 144 -8.84 -3.03 -9.88
N VAL A 145 -9.54 -4.09 -10.30
CA VAL A 145 -9.03 -5.47 -10.20
C VAL A 145 -8.08 -5.84 -11.33
N ASN A 146 -8.02 -5.06 -12.41
CA ASN A 146 -7.11 -5.17 -13.55
C ASN A 146 -7.09 -3.81 -14.29
N PRO A 147 -6.09 -3.55 -15.17
CA PRO A 147 -6.11 -2.38 -16.05
C PRO A 147 -7.35 -2.39 -16.98
N PRO A 148 -7.79 -1.21 -17.46
CA PRO A 148 -8.82 -1.10 -18.49
C PRO A 148 -8.49 -1.92 -19.75
N SER A 149 -9.51 -2.48 -20.40
CA SER A 149 -9.34 -3.29 -21.61
C SER A 149 -8.66 -2.49 -22.73
N GLY A 150 -7.54 -2.99 -23.26
CA GLY A 150 -6.79 -2.37 -24.35
C GLY A 150 -5.58 -1.54 -23.92
N GLU A 151 -5.39 -1.32 -22.61
CA GLU A 151 -4.19 -0.71 -22.04
C GLU A 151 -3.33 -1.82 -21.40
N GLY A 152 -2.16 -2.09 -21.98
CA GLY A 152 -1.22 -3.08 -21.48
C GLY A 152 -0.44 -2.49 -20.31
N TYR A 153 -0.59 -3.06 -19.12
CA TYR A 153 0.35 -2.83 -18.02
C TYR A 153 1.76 -3.22 -18.50
N GLY A 154 2.66 -2.25 -18.66
CA GLY A 154 4.00 -2.48 -19.20
C GLY A 154 4.04 -3.20 -20.57
N GLY A 155 2.95 -3.11 -21.35
CA GLY A 155 2.84 -3.76 -22.66
C GLY A 155 2.45 -5.24 -22.66
N ASP A 156 2.03 -5.84 -21.52
CA ASP A 156 1.58 -7.24 -21.48
C ASP A 156 0.14 -7.39 -22.03
N PRO A 157 -0.06 -8.10 -23.16
CA PRO A 157 -1.39 -8.32 -23.75
C PRO A 157 -2.18 -9.47 -23.11
N LEU A 158 -1.58 -10.26 -22.19
CA LEU A 158 -2.17 -11.48 -21.61
C LEU A 158 -2.14 -11.56 -20.07
N GLY A 159 -1.29 -10.79 -19.38
CA GLY A 159 -1.07 -10.90 -17.93
C GLY A 159 -1.54 -9.68 -17.13
N GLY A 160 -2.82 -9.64 -16.80
CA GLY A 160 -3.36 -8.67 -15.83
C GLY A 160 -2.73 -8.86 -14.43
N CYS A 161 -2.72 -7.80 -13.61
CA CYS A 161 -2.09 -7.75 -12.28
C CYS A 161 -2.36 -8.99 -11.41
N ASN A 162 -3.59 -9.53 -11.46
CA ASN A 162 -3.94 -10.73 -10.71
C ASN A 162 -3.13 -11.98 -11.12
N GLY A 163 -2.88 -12.21 -12.41
CA GLY A 163 -2.20 -13.42 -12.87
C GLY A 163 -0.80 -13.58 -12.26
N CYS A 164 -0.02 -12.50 -12.28
CA CYS A 164 1.30 -12.48 -11.69
C CYS A 164 1.25 -12.52 -10.15
N HIS A 165 0.39 -11.72 -9.52
CA HIS A 165 0.33 -11.62 -8.07
C HIS A 165 -0.23 -12.88 -7.39
N GLN A 166 -0.99 -13.72 -8.10
CA GLN A 166 -1.42 -15.05 -7.60
C GLN A 166 -0.24 -15.96 -7.21
N MET A 167 0.88 -15.85 -7.91
CA MET A 167 2.08 -16.64 -7.60
C MET A 167 2.66 -16.30 -6.22
N ALA A 168 2.36 -15.11 -5.70
CA ALA A 168 2.73 -14.67 -4.35
C ALA A 168 1.59 -14.84 -3.32
N SER A 169 0.58 -15.67 -3.58
CA SER A 169 -0.55 -15.88 -2.65
C SER A 169 -0.14 -16.29 -1.23
N LYS A 170 1.00 -16.98 -1.07
CA LYS A 170 1.59 -17.31 0.25
C LYS A 170 2.06 -16.08 1.03
N ASN A 171 2.46 -15.02 0.32
CA ASN A 171 2.85 -13.74 0.89
C ASN A 171 1.76 -12.67 0.67
N ASP A 172 0.49 -13.07 0.79
CA ASP A 172 -0.68 -12.21 0.62
C ASP A 172 -0.61 -11.38 -0.67
N TYR A 173 -0.20 -12.04 -1.76
CA TYR A 173 -0.14 -11.50 -3.13
C TYR A 173 0.95 -10.44 -3.36
N VAL A 174 1.93 -10.28 -2.45
CA VAL A 174 3.03 -9.30 -2.57
C VAL A 174 4.34 -9.98 -2.97
N HIS A 175 4.97 -9.52 -4.05
CA HIS A 175 6.24 -10.05 -4.61
C HIS A 175 7.51 -9.46 -3.96
N ALA A 176 7.48 -9.22 -2.65
CA ALA A 176 8.60 -8.68 -1.87
C ALA A 176 9.09 -9.71 -0.84
N ALA A 177 10.15 -10.45 -1.18
CA ALA A 177 10.72 -11.47 -0.28
C ALA A 177 11.26 -10.87 1.04
N ALA A 178 11.73 -9.63 1.00
CA ALA A 178 12.17 -8.88 2.19
C ALA A 178 11.03 -8.59 3.18
N LEU A 179 9.77 -8.71 2.76
CA LEU A 179 8.57 -8.43 3.54
C LEU A 179 7.72 -9.68 3.76
N ALA A 180 8.36 -10.85 3.79
CA ALA A 180 7.67 -12.12 4.01
C ALA A 180 6.86 -12.10 5.31
N ILE A 181 5.55 -12.26 5.18
CA ILE A 181 4.64 -12.45 6.30
C ILE A 181 4.82 -13.86 6.89
N SER A 182 4.36 -14.07 8.13
CA SER A 182 4.47 -15.38 8.78
C SER A 182 3.65 -16.44 8.04
N GLU A 183 4.18 -17.68 8.02
CA GLU A 183 3.51 -18.80 7.38
C GLU A 183 2.12 -19.03 7.96
N ARG A 184 1.18 -19.41 7.08
CA ARG A 184 -0.23 -19.60 7.46
C ARG A 184 -0.43 -20.91 8.21
#